data_AF-A0A353K0I6-F1
#
_entry.id   AF-A0A353K0I6-F1
#
_cell.length_a   1.000
_cell.length_b   1.000
_cell.length_c   1.000
_cell.angle_alpha   90.00
_cell.angle_beta   90.00
_cell.angle_gamma   90.00
#
_symmetry.space_group_name_H-M   'P 1'
#
loop_
_entity.id
_entity.type
_entity.pdbx_description
1 polymer ?
#
loop_
_entity_poly.entity_id
_entity_poly.type
_entity_poly.pdbx_seq_one_letter_code
_entity_poly.pdbx_strand_id
1 'polypeptide(L)'
;GLAYSTITFMKIDFDGNVSAAEYDNPPLVLIKNGEIADIKRSERIISGKKIKLSNFKLDKDDIVFAVSDGAINASEGLLLNMNWQLKDVAEYIKRISKYDKSSKEICKDVIDVVKGLYGGNALDDVTCIAIKAIYPSYLNILVGPPEDKSMDEKVVKSFAATSGKKVVCGGTLSNIVSRELNKDIDILYETTQDGIPPISKIDGIDLVTEGILTLQNVNYRLDCFLKNSLDVKKRSIYMGENGAAKLFRMILESTNINIYTGNLENNCYGEGDSPFKKDEKQRTVNELISYLKKLGKIVTIIK
;
A
#
# COMPACT_ATOMS: atom_id res chain seq x y z
N GLY A 1 -34.10 -11.85 -20.63
CA GLY A 1 -34.14 -10.78 -19.61
C GLY A 1 -33.32 -9.62 -20.11
N LEU A 2 -33.72 -8.38 -19.81
CA LEU A 2 -32.86 -7.22 -19.98
C LEU A 2 -31.69 -7.35 -19.00
N ALA A 3 -30.45 -7.18 -19.48
CA ALA A 3 -29.29 -7.12 -18.59
C ALA A 3 -29.45 -5.90 -17.66
N TYR A 4 -29.49 -6.16 -16.36
CA TYR A 4 -29.61 -5.16 -15.32
C TYR A 4 -28.37 -5.24 -14.43
N SER A 5 -27.84 -4.09 -14.04
CA SER A 5 -26.66 -3.98 -13.20
C SER A 5 -26.84 -2.78 -12.27
N THR A 6 -26.57 -3.02 -10.99
CA THR A 6 -26.44 -1.97 -9.98
C THR A 6 -25.08 -1.30 -10.13
N ILE A 7 -24.98 -0.03 -9.72
CA ILE A 7 -23.74 0.74 -9.89
C ILE A 7 -23.48 1.54 -8.62
N THR A 8 -22.24 1.48 -8.15
CA THR A 8 -21.67 2.46 -7.21
C THR A 8 -20.43 3.05 -7.85
N PHE A 9 -20.46 4.35 -8.10
CA PHE A 9 -19.31 5.12 -8.58
C PHE A 9 -18.83 6.05 -7.49
N MET A 10 -17.52 6.10 -7.26
CA MET A 10 -16.90 7.01 -6.31
C MET A 10 -15.63 7.61 -6.91
N LYS A 11 -15.53 8.94 -6.89
CA LYS A 11 -14.33 9.69 -7.22
C LYS A 11 -13.83 10.38 -5.96
N ILE A 12 -12.55 10.21 -5.65
CA ILE A 12 -11.88 10.84 -4.51
C ILE A 12 -10.64 11.57 -5.03
N ASP A 13 -10.44 12.82 -4.60
CA ASP A 13 -9.20 13.56 -4.86
C ASP A 13 -8.21 13.48 -3.70
N PHE A 14 -7.00 14.03 -3.88
CA PHE A 14 -5.96 14.02 -2.84
C PHE A 14 -6.28 14.90 -1.62
N ASP A 15 -7.25 15.82 -1.74
CA ASP A 15 -7.74 16.65 -0.64
C ASP A 15 -8.85 15.95 0.17
N GLY A 16 -9.21 14.71 -0.21
CA GLY A 16 -10.24 13.90 0.44
C GLY A 16 -11.67 14.27 0.04
N ASN A 17 -11.88 15.08 -1.00
CA ASN A 17 -13.22 15.37 -1.49
C ASN A 17 -13.74 14.16 -2.27
N VAL A 18 -14.94 13.72 -1.92
CA VAL A 18 -15.61 12.58 -2.51
C VAL A 18 -16.84 13.04 -3.28
N SER A 19 -16.96 12.57 -4.53
CA SER A 19 -18.19 12.62 -5.32
C SER A 19 -18.62 11.21 -5.64
N ALA A 20 -19.84 10.83 -5.25
CA ALA A 20 -20.36 9.49 -5.47
C ALA A 20 -21.74 9.49 -6.15
N ALA A 21 -21.98 8.43 -6.92
CA ALA A 21 -23.25 8.14 -7.57
C ALA A 21 -23.64 6.67 -7.32
N GLU A 22 -24.85 6.45 -6.84
CA GLU A 22 -25.37 5.14 -6.45
C GLU A 22 -26.67 4.85 -7.22
N TYR A 23 -26.76 3.68 -7.84
CA TYR A 23 -27.94 3.17 -8.53
C TYR A 23 -28.23 1.74 -8.07
N ASP A 24 -29.30 1.59 -7.28
CA ASP A 24 -29.89 0.34 -6.79
C ASP A 24 -28.96 -0.64 -6.02
N ASN A 25 -27.67 -0.36 -5.89
CA ASN A 25 -26.75 -1.06 -4.98
C ASN A 25 -27.00 -0.67 -3.52
N PRO A 26 -26.64 -1.49 -2.52
CA PRO A 26 -26.59 -1.04 -1.13
C PRO A 26 -25.83 0.29 -0.99
N PRO A 27 -26.37 1.25 -0.22
CA PRO A 27 -25.78 2.57 -0.14
C PRO A 27 -24.41 2.55 0.52
N LEU A 28 -23.54 3.47 0.11
CA LEU A 28 -22.28 3.80 0.74
C LEU A 28 -22.47 4.11 2.22
N VAL A 29 -21.54 3.65 3.03
CA VAL A 29 -21.51 3.94 4.46
C VAL A 29 -20.20 4.63 4.79
N LEU A 30 -20.28 5.67 5.61
CA LEU A 30 -19.14 6.41 6.14
C LEU A 30 -19.00 6.12 7.63
N ILE A 31 -17.79 5.78 8.05
CA ILE A 31 -17.37 5.80 9.44
C ILE A 31 -16.48 7.00 9.61
N LYS A 32 -16.94 7.96 10.41
CA LYS A 32 -16.26 9.23 10.68
C LYS A 32 -16.06 9.40 12.18
N ASN A 33 -14.83 9.72 12.59
CA ASN A 33 -14.45 9.79 14.01
C ASN A 33 -14.83 8.51 14.81
N GLY A 34 -14.71 7.34 14.17
CA GLY A 34 -15.04 6.05 14.79
C GLY A 34 -16.54 5.75 14.93
N GLU A 35 -17.42 6.59 14.37
CA GLU A 35 -18.87 6.44 14.44
C GLU A 35 -19.47 6.34 13.03
N ILE A 36 -20.60 5.63 12.89
CA ILE A 36 -21.33 5.58 11.62
C ILE A 36 -21.95 6.97 11.40
N ALA A 37 -21.65 7.56 10.24
CA ALA A 37 -22.07 8.91 9.91
C ALA A 37 -23.01 8.92 8.69
N ASP A 38 -23.99 9.82 8.74
CA ASP A 38 -24.94 10.02 7.65
C ASP A 38 -24.28 10.72 6.45
N ILE A 39 -24.47 10.14 5.27
CA ILE A 39 -24.12 10.77 3.99
C ILE A 39 -25.37 11.41 3.40
N LYS A 40 -25.37 12.74 3.28
CA LYS A 40 -26.43 13.50 2.60
C LYS A 40 -26.44 13.15 1.11
N ARG A 41 -27.62 12.80 0.60
CA ARG A 41 -27.84 12.40 -0.79
C ARG A 41 -28.91 13.26 -1.43
N SER A 42 -28.67 13.62 -2.69
CA SER A 42 -29.67 14.19 -3.59
C SER A 42 -30.05 13.16 -4.63
N GLU A 43 -31.25 13.24 -5.17
CA GLU A 43 -31.71 12.33 -6.22
C GLU A 43 -31.78 13.05 -7.56
N ARG A 44 -31.42 12.35 -8.64
CA ARG A 44 -31.64 12.79 -10.02
C ARG A 44 -32.17 11.66 -10.87
N ILE A 45 -33.03 11.99 -11.82
CA ILE A 45 -33.48 11.05 -12.84
C ILE A 45 -32.56 11.19 -14.05
N ILE A 46 -31.87 10.10 -14.42
CA ILE A 46 -30.99 10.04 -15.59
C ILE A 46 -31.45 8.85 -16.42
N SER A 47 -31.87 9.10 -17.67
CA SER A 47 -32.40 8.06 -18.56
C SER A 47 -33.52 7.21 -17.92
N GLY A 48 -34.42 7.86 -17.16
CA GLY A 48 -35.53 7.21 -16.45
C GLY A 48 -35.14 6.46 -15.17
N LYS A 49 -33.85 6.43 -14.80
CA LYS A 49 -33.36 5.78 -13.58
C LYS A 49 -33.13 6.80 -12.46
N LYS A 50 -33.53 6.46 -11.24
CA LYS A 50 -33.29 7.28 -10.05
C LYS A 50 -31.86 7.03 -9.53
N ILE A 51 -31.01 8.04 -9.62
CA ILE A 51 -29.62 8.00 -9.18
C ILE A 51 -29.47 8.85 -7.92
N LYS A 52 -28.86 8.28 -6.88
CA LYS A 52 -28.49 9.01 -5.67
C LYS A 52 -27.09 9.59 -5.84
N LEU A 53 -26.94 10.88 -5.57
CA LEU A 53 -25.69 11.62 -5.69
C LEU A 53 -25.30 12.17 -4.33
N SER A 54 -24.05 11.98 -3.94
CA SER A 54 -23.49 12.55 -2.70
C SER A 54 -22.16 13.23 -2.95
N ASN A 55 -21.92 14.30 -2.18
CA ASN A 55 -20.63 14.96 -2.09
C ASN A 55 -20.31 15.14 -0.60
N PHE A 56 -19.14 14.70 -0.18
CA PHE A 56 -18.67 14.80 1.20
C PHE A 56 -17.15 14.83 1.24
N LYS A 57 -16.57 15.09 2.41
CA LYS A 57 -15.12 15.16 2.61
C LYS A 57 -14.69 14.16 3.67
N LEU A 58 -13.68 13.37 3.32
CA LEU A 58 -13.01 12.45 4.24
C LEU A 58 -11.96 13.22 5.04
N ASP A 59 -11.95 12.98 6.35
CA ASP A 59 -10.87 13.36 7.24
C ASP A 59 -9.97 12.16 7.53
N LYS A 60 -8.84 12.41 8.19
CA LYS A 60 -7.89 11.35 8.57
C LYS A 60 -8.59 10.26 9.40
N ASP A 61 -8.30 9.01 9.09
CA ASP A 61 -8.83 7.80 9.71
C ASP A 61 -10.33 7.53 9.41
N ASP A 62 -10.99 8.38 8.60
CA ASP A 62 -12.33 8.09 8.08
C ASP A 62 -12.29 6.86 7.15
N ILE A 63 -13.34 6.05 7.20
CA ILE A 63 -13.50 4.88 6.34
C ILE A 63 -14.81 5.02 5.57
N VAL A 64 -14.74 4.97 4.24
CA VAL A 64 -15.92 4.79 3.40
C VAL A 64 -15.92 3.39 2.82
N PHE A 65 -17.06 2.70 2.86
CA PHE A 65 -17.17 1.37 2.30
C PHE A 65 -18.46 1.17 1.51
N ALA A 66 -18.41 0.18 0.61
CA ALA A 66 -19.52 -0.31 -0.20
C ALA A 66 -19.52 -1.84 -0.18
N VAL A 67 -20.70 -2.43 -0.24
CA VAL A 67 -20.88 -3.88 -0.41
C VAL A 67 -21.93 -4.16 -1.48
N SER A 68 -21.85 -5.33 -2.11
CA SER A 68 -22.94 -5.85 -2.94
C SER A 68 -24.11 -6.35 -2.09
N ASP A 69 -25.25 -6.56 -2.72
CA ASP A 69 -26.43 -7.22 -2.14
C ASP A 69 -26.13 -8.62 -1.60
N GLY A 70 -25.26 -9.40 -2.27
CA GLY A 70 -24.77 -10.68 -1.75
C GLY A 70 -24.18 -10.59 -0.33
N ALA A 71 -23.66 -9.43 0.09
CA ALA A 71 -23.16 -9.24 1.45
C ALA A 71 -24.26 -9.00 2.51
N ILE A 72 -25.41 -8.42 2.13
CA ILE A 72 -26.47 -7.99 3.06
C ILE A 72 -27.71 -8.92 3.04
N ASN A 73 -27.68 -9.97 2.24
CA ASN A 73 -28.69 -11.03 2.22
C ASN A 73 -28.09 -12.38 2.64
N ALA A 74 -26.96 -12.33 3.36
CA ALA A 74 -26.08 -13.48 3.59
C ALA A 74 -26.66 -14.61 4.46
N SER A 75 -27.88 -14.47 4.98
CA SER A 75 -28.49 -15.42 5.91
C SER A 75 -29.89 -15.90 5.52
N GLU A 76 -30.43 -15.44 4.38
CA GLU A 76 -31.79 -15.77 3.98
C GLU A 76 -31.91 -17.27 3.65
N GLY A 77 -32.78 -17.98 4.38
CA GLY A 77 -33.03 -19.41 4.18
C GLY A 77 -32.03 -20.37 4.82
N LEU A 78 -31.08 -19.89 5.64
CA LEU A 78 -30.09 -20.73 6.32
C LEU A 78 -30.39 -20.92 7.81
N LEU A 79 -29.78 -21.95 8.43
CA LEU A 79 -29.92 -22.29 9.86
C LEU A 79 -29.59 -21.10 10.79
N LEU A 80 -28.63 -20.27 10.41
CA LEU A 80 -28.22 -19.05 11.12
C LEU A 80 -28.88 -17.81 10.50
N ASN A 81 -30.21 -17.79 10.37
CA ASN A 81 -30.95 -16.67 9.79
C ASN A 81 -30.90 -15.41 10.68
N MET A 82 -29.76 -14.74 10.70
CA MET A 82 -29.40 -13.64 11.60
C MET A 82 -29.91 -12.27 11.13
N ASN A 83 -30.63 -12.20 10.00
CA ASN A 83 -31.07 -10.94 9.39
C ASN A 83 -29.92 -9.94 9.23
N TRP A 84 -28.81 -10.39 8.64
CA TRP A 84 -27.57 -9.62 8.48
C TRP A 84 -27.73 -8.53 7.41
N GLN A 85 -27.95 -7.29 7.82
CA GLN A 85 -28.23 -6.16 6.94
C GLN A 85 -27.03 -5.20 6.86
N LEU A 86 -27.15 -4.17 6.02
CA LEU A 86 -26.12 -3.14 5.87
C LEU A 86 -25.71 -2.49 7.20
N LYS A 87 -26.66 -2.28 8.12
CA LYS A 87 -26.39 -1.74 9.46
C LYS A 87 -25.46 -2.65 10.27
N ASP A 88 -25.59 -3.97 10.11
CA ASP A 88 -24.79 -4.96 10.84
C ASP A 88 -23.38 -5.03 10.28
N VAL A 89 -23.24 -4.91 8.95
CA VAL A 89 -21.94 -4.70 8.28
C VAL A 89 -21.27 -3.41 8.79
N ALA A 90 -22.02 -2.31 8.87
CA ALA A 90 -21.50 -1.03 9.34
C ALA A 90 -21.02 -1.09 10.79
N GLU A 91 -21.81 -1.68 11.69
CA GLU A 91 -21.42 -1.86 13.09
C GLU A 91 -20.23 -2.81 13.24
N TYR A 92 -20.16 -3.85 12.41
CA TYR A 92 -19.02 -4.75 12.37
C TYR A 92 -17.74 -4.00 11.97
N ILE A 93 -17.76 -3.26 10.86
CA ILE A 93 -16.61 -2.48 10.38
C ILE A 93 -16.22 -1.43 11.42
N LYS A 94 -17.19 -0.71 12.01
CA LYS A 94 -16.96 0.24 13.11
C LYS A 94 -16.26 -0.40 14.31
N ARG A 95 -16.60 -1.63 14.66
CA ARG A 95 -15.95 -2.35 15.77
C ARG A 95 -14.51 -2.73 15.42
N ILE A 96 -14.27 -3.24 14.20
CA ILE A 96 -12.93 -3.70 13.81
C ILE A 96 -11.99 -2.56 13.39
N SER A 97 -12.52 -1.40 13.01
CA SER A 97 -11.71 -0.22 12.65
C SER A 97 -10.87 0.32 13.81
N LYS A 98 -11.24 -0.01 15.06
CA LYS A 98 -10.50 0.33 16.28
C LYS A 98 -9.12 -0.33 16.40
N TYR A 99 -8.84 -1.38 15.61
CA TYR A 99 -7.59 -2.16 15.68
C TYR A 99 -6.57 -1.79 14.61
N ASP A 100 -6.61 -0.56 14.09
CA ASP A 100 -5.74 -0.03 13.03
C ASP A 100 -5.54 -0.96 11.82
N LYS A 101 -6.62 -1.63 11.40
CA LYS A 101 -6.61 -2.53 10.24
C LYS A 101 -6.47 -1.74 8.94
N SER A 102 -5.79 -2.36 7.97
CA SER A 102 -5.78 -1.90 6.58
C SER A 102 -7.16 -2.11 5.92
N SER A 103 -7.45 -1.37 4.86
CA SER A 103 -8.68 -1.56 4.08
C SER A 103 -8.81 -2.98 3.52
N LYS A 104 -7.70 -3.60 3.12
CA LYS A 104 -7.67 -5.00 2.65
C LYS A 104 -8.09 -5.98 3.75
N GLU A 105 -7.62 -5.79 4.97
CA GLU A 105 -8.00 -6.62 6.11
C GLU A 105 -9.46 -6.41 6.49
N ILE A 106 -9.96 -5.17 6.47
CA ILE A 106 -11.38 -4.87 6.69
C ILE A 106 -12.26 -5.61 5.67
N CYS A 107 -11.94 -5.50 4.37
CA CYS A 107 -12.66 -6.22 3.32
C CYS A 107 -12.62 -7.73 3.56
N LYS A 108 -11.45 -8.29 3.88
CA LYS A 108 -11.30 -9.73 4.14
C LYS A 108 -12.16 -10.18 5.31
N ASP A 109 -12.13 -9.46 6.42
CA ASP A 109 -12.93 -9.77 7.61
C ASP A 109 -14.43 -9.80 7.29
N VAL A 110 -14.92 -8.82 6.50
CA VAL A 110 -16.33 -8.78 6.06
C VAL A 110 -16.66 -10.00 5.20
N ILE A 111 -15.80 -10.35 4.23
CA ILE A 111 -15.98 -11.53 3.37
C ILE A 111 -15.97 -12.83 4.19
N ASP A 112 -15.08 -12.95 5.17
CA ASP A 112 -14.98 -14.12 6.04
C ASP A 112 -16.24 -14.28 6.92
N VAL A 113 -16.82 -13.17 7.41
CA VAL A 113 -18.11 -13.18 8.11
C VAL A 113 -19.24 -13.65 7.19
N VAL A 114 -19.35 -13.09 5.98
CA VAL A 114 -20.39 -13.48 5.01
C VAL A 114 -20.26 -14.95 4.62
N LYS A 115 -19.04 -15.44 4.39
CA LYS A 115 -18.78 -16.87 4.13
C LYS A 115 -19.23 -17.75 5.30
N GLY A 116 -19.02 -17.29 6.54
CA GLY A 116 -19.53 -17.97 7.73
C GLY A 116 -21.05 -18.04 7.77
N LEU A 117 -21.73 -16.93 7.43
CA LEU A 117 -23.19 -16.87 7.33
C LEU A 117 -23.73 -17.81 6.24
N TYR A 118 -23.03 -17.95 5.12
CA TYR A 118 -23.30 -18.93 4.07
C TYR A 118 -22.96 -20.39 4.42
N GLY A 119 -22.59 -20.68 5.67
CA GLY A 119 -22.22 -22.03 6.10
C GLY A 119 -20.97 -22.57 5.39
N GLY A 120 -20.07 -21.68 4.95
CA GLY A 120 -18.84 -22.02 4.24
C GLY A 120 -18.96 -22.08 2.72
N ASN A 121 -20.18 -21.97 2.17
CA ASN A 121 -20.44 -21.99 0.73
C ASN A 121 -20.43 -20.56 0.13
N ALA A 122 -20.39 -20.46 -1.19
CA ALA A 122 -20.62 -19.21 -1.92
C ALA A 122 -22.03 -19.26 -2.54
N LEU A 123 -23.02 -18.68 -1.86
CA LEU A 123 -24.41 -18.72 -2.31
C LEU A 123 -24.77 -17.57 -3.25
N ASP A 124 -23.99 -16.49 -3.24
CA ASP A 124 -24.07 -15.33 -4.13
C ASP A 124 -22.67 -14.72 -4.32
N ASP A 125 -22.54 -13.82 -5.31
CA ASP A 125 -21.34 -13.03 -5.54
C ASP A 125 -21.23 -11.90 -4.50
N VAL A 126 -20.17 -11.93 -3.72
CA VAL A 126 -19.93 -10.96 -2.63
C VAL A 126 -18.77 -10.05 -2.99
N THR A 127 -19.05 -8.75 -3.11
CA THR A 127 -18.02 -7.72 -3.30
C THR A 127 -18.02 -6.77 -2.11
N CYS A 128 -16.83 -6.44 -1.61
CA CYS A 128 -16.63 -5.43 -0.57
C CYS A 128 -15.51 -4.48 -0.98
N ILE A 129 -15.79 -3.18 -0.95
CA ILE A 129 -14.82 -2.11 -1.18
C ILE A 129 -14.72 -1.29 0.10
N ALA A 130 -13.51 -1.10 0.61
CA ALA A 130 -13.24 -0.21 1.74
C ALA A 130 -12.10 0.75 1.37
N ILE A 131 -12.27 2.02 1.73
CA ILE A 131 -11.28 3.08 1.54
C ILE A 131 -11.08 3.73 2.90
N LYS A 132 -9.84 3.74 3.38
CA LYS A 132 -9.44 4.41 4.62
C LYS A 132 -8.60 5.63 4.25
N ALA A 133 -9.04 6.81 4.67
CA ALA A 133 -8.30 8.05 4.46
C ALA A 133 -7.12 8.10 5.44
N ILE A 134 -5.91 8.31 4.92
CA ILE A 134 -4.68 8.38 5.70
C ILE A 134 -3.89 9.61 5.27
N TYR A 135 -3.05 10.13 6.18
CA TYR A 135 -2.08 11.14 5.78
C TYR A 135 -0.96 10.52 4.93
N PRO A 136 -0.39 11.28 4.00
CA PRO A 136 0.78 10.85 3.26
C PRO A 136 1.93 10.46 4.20
N SER A 137 2.50 9.27 3.97
CA SER A 137 3.71 8.79 4.65
C SER A 137 4.84 8.66 3.62
N TYR A 138 5.98 9.26 3.93
CA TYR A 138 7.12 9.34 3.02
C TYR A 138 8.22 8.36 3.39
N LEU A 139 8.71 7.63 2.40
CA LEU A 139 9.90 6.79 2.46
C LEU A 139 10.94 7.30 1.45
N ASN A 140 12.13 7.60 1.92
CA ASN A 140 13.23 8.09 1.09
C ASN A 140 14.27 6.97 0.98
N ILE A 141 14.54 6.50 -0.23
CA ILE A 141 15.49 5.41 -0.48
C ILE A 141 16.65 5.97 -1.32
N LEU A 142 17.83 6.03 -0.71
CA LEU A 142 19.07 6.40 -1.40
C LEU A 142 19.73 5.13 -1.92
N VAL A 143 19.82 5.01 -3.25
CA VAL A 143 20.37 3.85 -3.96
C VAL A 143 21.46 4.29 -4.92
N GLY A 144 22.69 4.05 -4.49
CA GLY A 144 23.90 4.42 -5.22
C GLY A 144 24.38 5.84 -4.94
N PRO A 145 25.71 6.04 -4.99
CA PRO A 145 26.28 7.37 -4.86
C PRO A 145 25.95 8.25 -6.08
N PRO A 146 26.08 9.57 -5.94
CA PRO A 146 26.18 10.49 -7.07
C PRO A 146 27.29 10.08 -8.04
N GLU A 147 27.16 10.42 -9.32
CA GLU A 147 28.23 10.21 -10.31
C GLU A 147 29.43 11.12 -10.03
N ASP A 148 29.17 12.37 -9.66
CA ASP A 148 30.17 13.33 -9.24
C ASP A 148 30.32 13.33 -7.71
N LYS A 149 31.50 12.92 -7.23
CA LYS A 149 31.84 12.93 -5.80
C LYS A 149 31.76 14.30 -5.16
N SER A 150 31.92 15.39 -5.93
CA SER A 150 31.77 16.75 -5.40
C SER A 150 30.34 17.03 -4.90
N MET A 151 29.37 16.22 -5.34
CA MET A 151 27.97 16.30 -4.97
C MET A 151 27.60 15.47 -3.74
N ASP A 152 28.53 14.64 -3.22
CA ASP A 152 28.27 13.74 -2.08
C ASP A 152 27.67 14.51 -0.89
N GLU A 153 28.35 15.57 -0.43
CA GLU A 153 27.91 16.39 0.70
C GLU A 153 26.51 16.96 0.49
N LYS A 154 26.28 17.54 -0.70
CA LYS A 154 25.00 18.19 -1.04
C LYS A 154 23.86 17.19 -1.07
N VAL A 155 24.05 16.04 -1.71
CA VAL A 155 23.03 14.99 -1.83
C VAL A 155 22.74 14.37 -0.48
N VAL A 156 23.76 14.04 0.31
CA VAL A 156 23.57 13.45 1.64
C VAL A 156 22.87 14.44 2.57
N LYS A 157 23.28 15.71 2.62
CA LYS A 157 22.62 16.72 3.45
C LYS A 157 21.16 16.95 3.03
N SER A 158 20.89 17.01 1.72
CA SER A 158 19.52 17.11 1.21
C SER A 158 18.69 15.90 1.61
N PHE A 159 19.21 14.68 1.44
CA PHE A 159 18.53 13.44 1.81
C PHE A 159 18.26 13.36 3.32
N ALA A 160 19.24 13.75 4.15
CA ALA A 160 19.13 13.77 5.61
C ALA A 160 18.12 14.82 6.11
N ALA A 161 17.94 15.93 5.38
CA ALA A 161 16.95 16.96 5.70
C ALA A 161 15.52 16.59 5.28
N THR A 162 15.33 15.62 4.38
CA THR A 162 13.99 15.24 3.91
C THR A 162 13.15 14.59 5.02
N SER A 163 11.87 14.95 5.08
CA SER A 163 10.91 14.36 6.02
C SER A 163 10.57 12.90 5.66
N GLY A 164 10.16 12.14 6.66
CA GLY A 164 9.82 10.72 6.51
C GLY A 164 11.00 9.79 6.77
N LYS A 165 10.75 8.49 6.61
CA LYS A 165 11.74 7.45 6.88
C LYS A 165 12.86 7.48 5.84
N LYS A 166 14.10 7.18 6.23
CA LYS A 166 15.30 7.23 5.40
C LYS A 166 15.98 5.87 5.33
N VAL A 167 16.20 5.40 4.12
CA VAL A 167 16.84 4.13 3.83
C VAL A 167 18.06 4.37 2.95
N VAL A 168 19.19 3.80 3.34
CA VAL A 168 20.42 3.80 2.54
C VAL A 168 20.70 2.37 2.08
N CYS A 169 20.76 2.16 0.78
CA CYS A 169 21.02 0.86 0.16
C CYS A 169 22.37 0.88 -0.56
N GLY A 170 23.41 0.35 0.09
CA GLY A 170 24.76 0.30 -0.49
C GLY A 170 25.86 0.43 0.56
N GLY A 171 26.81 -0.51 0.61
CA GLY A 171 27.98 -0.39 1.50
C GLY A 171 28.91 0.80 1.18
N THR A 172 29.15 1.09 -0.10
CA THR A 172 29.90 2.32 -0.48
C THR A 172 29.13 3.58 -0.11
N LEU A 173 27.81 3.53 -0.26
CA LEU A 173 26.94 4.66 0.00
C LEU A 173 26.78 4.93 1.50
N SER A 174 26.74 3.90 2.33
CA SER A 174 26.72 4.05 3.80
C SER A 174 28.00 4.72 4.31
N ASN A 175 29.17 4.38 3.73
CA ASN A 175 30.42 5.07 4.04
C ASN A 175 30.40 6.55 3.65
N ILE A 176 29.82 6.89 2.49
CA ILE A 176 29.65 8.29 2.08
C ILE A 176 28.71 9.01 3.05
N VAL A 177 27.55 8.43 3.36
CA VAL A 177 26.58 9.01 4.30
C VAL A 177 27.19 9.21 5.69
N SER A 178 27.94 8.23 6.18
CA SER A 178 28.67 8.29 7.45
C SER A 178 29.68 9.43 7.48
N ARG A 179 30.51 9.55 6.43
CA ARG A 179 31.50 10.64 6.28
C ARG A 179 30.84 12.02 6.27
N GLU A 180 29.83 12.20 5.42
CA GLU A 180 29.19 13.51 5.22
C GLU A 180 28.31 13.95 6.41
N LEU A 181 27.79 13.01 7.19
CA LEU A 181 27.04 13.30 8.40
C LEU A 181 27.91 13.32 9.67
N ASN A 182 29.18 12.93 9.57
CA ASN A 182 30.09 12.72 10.69
C ASN A 182 29.48 11.79 11.76
N LYS A 183 29.02 10.61 11.33
CA LYS A 183 28.35 9.61 12.17
C LYS A 183 28.88 8.22 11.89
N ASP A 184 29.15 7.44 12.93
CA ASP A 184 29.70 6.10 12.80
C ASP A 184 28.69 5.10 12.22
N ILE A 185 29.22 4.04 11.60
CA ILE A 185 28.45 2.90 11.11
C ILE A 185 28.59 1.75 12.10
N ASP A 186 27.47 1.31 12.66
CA ASP A 186 27.41 0.14 13.53
C ASP A 186 26.75 -1.04 12.79
N ILE A 187 27.47 -2.14 12.59
CA ILE A 187 26.99 -3.30 11.83
C ILE A 187 26.36 -4.32 12.79
N LEU A 188 25.10 -4.66 12.55
CA LEU A 188 24.33 -5.58 13.38
C LEU A 188 24.42 -7.01 12.82
N TYR A 189 25.52 -7.71 13.10
CA TYR A 189 25.78 -9.05 12.55
C TYR A 189 24.66 -10.07 12.83
N GLU A 190 23.95 -9.93 13.96
CA GLU A 190 22.81 -10.76 14.37
C GLU A 190 21.60 -10.69 13.41
N THR A 191 21.56 -9.68 12.53
CA THR A 191 20.47 -9.51 11.55
C THR A 191 20.67 -10.28 10.25
N THR A 192 21.78 -11.00 10.13
CA THR A 192 22.08 -11.87 8.97
C THR A 192 21.13 -13.06 8.97
N GLN A 193 20.26 -13.15 7.97
CA GLN A 193 19.26 -14.22 7.87
C GLN A 193 18.85 -14.44 6.41
N ASP A 194 18.54 -15.69 6.04
CA ASP A 194 18.01 -16.07 4.71
C ASP A 194 18.94 -15.67 3.53
N GLY A 195 20.26 -15.67 3.76
CA GLY A 195 21.24 -15.23 2.75
C GLY A 195 21.27 -13.71 2.52
N ILE A 196 20.58 -12.93 3.36
CA ILE A 196 20.60 -11.47 3.33
C ILE A 196 21.68 -10.96 4.30
N PRO A 197 22.61 -10.09 3.84
CA PRO A 197 23.64 -9.48 4.68
C PRO A 197 23.07 -8.70 5.87
N PRO A 198 23.87 -8.47 6.93
CA PRO A 198 23.43 -7.71 8.08
C PRO A 198 23.10 -6.27 7.70
N ILE A 199 22.18 -5.66 8.46
CA ILE A 199 21.91 -4.23 8.39
C ILE A 199 22.97 -3.46 9.17
N SER A 200 23.07 -2.16 8.90
CA SER A 200 23.85 -1.23 9.71
C SER A 200 22.96 -0.14 10.31
N LYS A 201 23.46 0.50 11.36
CA LYS A 201 22.89 1.71 11.95
C LYS A 201 23.79 2.89 11.66
N ILE A 202 23.18 4.00 11.25
CA ILE A 202 23.77 5.34 11.20
C ILE A 202 22.73 6.26 11.84
N ASP A 203 23.13 7.07 12.81
CA ASP A 203 22.18 7.94 13.51
C ASP A 203 21.47 8.90 12.51
N GLY A 204 20.14 9.03 12.63
CA GLY A 204 19.31 9.77 11.67
C GLY A 204 18.96 9.02 10.37
N ILE A 205 19.37 7.76 10.21
CA ILE A 205 18.97 6.88 9.11
C ILE A 205 18.20 5.68 9.66
N ASP A 206 16.96 5.46 9.20
CA ASP A 206 16.08 4.41 9.73
C ASP A 206 16.52 2.99 9.36
N LEU A 207 17.17 2.81 8.20
CA LEU A 207 17.65 1.51 7.75
C LEU A 207 18.85 1.66 6.79
N VAL A 208 19.96 0.99 7.11
CA VAL A 208 21.11 0.87 6.20
C VAL A 208 21.27 -0.60 5.80
N THR A 209 21.36 -0.86 4.50
CA THR A 209 21.44 -2.22 3.94
C THR A 209 22.63 -2.35 2.98
N GLU A 210 23.02 -3.58 2.67
CA GLU A 210 24.13 -3.86 1.76
C GLU A 210 23.94 -3.22 0.38
N GLY A 211 22.69 -3.15 -0.11
CA GLY A 211 22.37 -2.60 -1.42
C GLY A 211 21.59 -3.57 -2.29
N ILE A 212 22.24 -4.09 -3.34
CA ILE A 212 21.55 -4.71 -4.47
C ILE A 212 20.86 -6.03 -4.10
N LEU A 213 21.51 -6.87 -3.29
CA LEU A 213 20.95 -8.16 -2.87
C LEU A 213 19.67 -7.96 -2.04
N THR A 214 19.67 -6.92 -1.20
CA THR A 214 18.50 -6.55 -0.42
C THR A 214 17.34 -6.11 -1.33
N LEU A 215 17.61 -5.28 -2.34
CA LEU A 215 16.59 -4.81 -3.28
C LEU A 215 16.02 -5.94 -4.14
N GLN A 216 16.86 -6.88 -4.59
CA GLN A 216 16.39 -8.07 -5.33
C GLN A 216 15.45 -8.93 -4.48
N ASN A 217 15.78 -9.11 -3.20
CA ASN A 217 14.90 -9.85 -2.29
C ASN A 217 13.59 -9.09 -2.00
N VAL A 218 13.63 -7.76 -1.89
CA VAL A 218 12.42 -6.93 -1.79
C VAL A 218 11.55 -7.07 -3.04
N ASN A 219 12.12 -7.04 -4.25
CA ASN A 219 11.38 -7.27 -5.49
C ASN A 219 10.67 -8.63 -5.49
N TYR A 220 11.36 -9.69 -5.05
CA TYR A 220 10.75 -11.02 -4.90
C TYR A 220 9.57 -11.01 -3.91
N ARG A 221 9.70 -10.34 -2.76
CA ARG A 221 8.62 -10.21 -1.77
C ARG A 221 7.43 -9.44 -2.33
N LEU A 222 7.68 -8.37 -3.08
CA LEU A 222 6.63 -7.55 -3.72
C LEU A 222 5.88 -8.33 -4.80
N ASP A 223 6.59 -9.11 -5.63
CA ASP A 223 5.97 -9.98 -6.65
C ASP A 223 5.04 -11.03 -6.00
N CYS A 224 5.53 -11.70 -4.96
CA CYS A 224 4.75 -12.67 -4.20
C CYS A 224 3.51 -12.04 -3.54
N PHE A 225 3.66 -10.81 -3.01
CA PHE A 225 2.55 -10.07 -2.42
C PHE A 225 1.49 -9.68 -3.46
N LEU A 226 1.92 -9.18 -4.63
CA LEU A 226 1.02 -8.75 -5.72
C LEU A 226 0.26 -9.90 -6.36
N LYS A 227 0.89 -11.07 -6.51
CA LYS A 227 0.25 -12.27 -7.08
C LYS A 227 -0.83 -12.88 -6.18
N ASN A 228 -1.06 -12.32 -4.98
CA ASN A 228 -1.89 -12.93 -3.95
C ASN A 228 -1.57 -14.44 -3.78
N SER A 229 -0.30 -14.82 -3.98
CA SER A 229 0.20 -16.15 -3.58
C SER A 229 0.33 -16.13 -2.06
N LEU A 230 -0.83 -16.00 -1.41
CA LEU A 230 -1.06 -15.98 0.02
C LEU A 230 -1.00 -17.43 0.50
N ASP A 231 0.16 -18.05 0.30
CA ASP A 231 0.47 -19.21 1.09
C ASP A 231 0.78 -18.66 2.50
N VAL A 232 -0.23 -18.67 3.36
CA VAL A 232 -0.18 -18.29 4.80
C VAL A 232 1.00 -18.97 5.50
N LYS A 233 1.55 -20.03 4.92
CA LYS A 233 2.74 -20.77 5.34
C LYS A 233 4.08 -20.02 5.18
N LYS A 234 4.17 -18.89 4.46
CA LYS A 234 5.43 -18.14 4.30
C LYS A 234 5.46 -16.86 5.14
N ARG A 235 5.26 -17.00 6.46
CA ARG A 235 5.42 -15.91 7.45
C ARG A 235 6.78 -15.20 7.34
N SER A 236 7.81 -15.92 6.89
CA SER A 236 9.16 -15.39 6.61
C SER A 236 9.21 -14.33 5.50
N ILE A 237 8.26 -14.31 4.54
CA ILE A 237 8.17 -13.28 3.50
C ILE A 237 7.79 -11.92 4.11
N TYR A 238 7.12 -11.90 5.26
CA TYR A 238 6.58 -10.68 5.86
C TYR A 238 7.29 -10.29 7.17
N MET A 239 7.67 -11.26 8.00
CA MET A 239 8.02 -11.06 9.41
C MET A 239 9.50 -11.33 9.75
N GLY A 240 10.40 -11.35 8.75
CA GLY A 240 11.85 -11.48 9.01
C GLY A 240 12.46 -10.20 9.62
N GLU A 241 13.60 -10.32 10.27
CA GLU A 241 14.35 -9.18 10.82
C GLU A 241 15.55 -8.75 9.96
N ASN A 242 15.78 -9.41 8.83
CA ASN A 242 16.78 -8.97 7.85
C ASN A 242 16.38 -7.67 7.13
N GLY A 243 17.36 -7.03 6.49
CA GLY A 243 17.17 -5.75 5.81
C GLY A 243 16.08 -5.76 4.74
N ALA A 244 15.91 -6.88 4.02
CA ALA A 244 14.91 -6.99 2.97
C ALA A 244 13.48 -7.04 3.54
N ALA A 245 13.26 -7.79 4.61
CA ALA A 245 11.96 -7.83 5.28
C ALA A 245 11.60 -6.48 5.91
N LYS A 246 12.56 -5.78 6.54
CA LYS A 246 12.34 -4.44 7.09
C LYS A 246 11.99 -3.43 5.99
N LEU A 247 12.77 -3.37 4.92
CA LEU A 247 12.50 -2.47 3.80
C LEU A 247 11.15 -2.76 3.13
N PHE A 248 10.82 -4.04 2.95
CA PHE A 248 9.52 -4.45 2.42
C PHE A 248 8.35 -3.93 3.28
N ARG A 249 8.42 -4.05 4.61
CA ARG A 249 7.41 -3.49 5.52
C ARG A 249 7.31 -1.97 5.42
N MET A 250 8.46 -1.27 5.41
CA MET A 250 8.51 0.18 5.25
C MET A 250 7.85 0.63 3.92
N ILE A 251 8.05 -0.12 2.84
CA ILE A 251 7.40 0.12 1.55
C ILE A 251 5.88 -0.04 1.67
N LEU A 252 5.39 -1.12 2.30
CA LEU A 252 3.96 -1.36 2.47
C LEU A 252 3.28 -0.25 3.29
N GLU A 253 3.95 0.23 4.34
CA GLU A 253 3.48 1.32 5.23
C GLU A 253 3.53 2.72 4.59
N SER A 254 4.37 2.93 3.58
CA SER A 254 4.56 4.24 2.92
C SER A 254 3.50 4.50 1.84
N THR A 255 3.09 5.74 1.62
CA THR A 255 2.26 6.13 0.46
C THR A 255 3.10 6.71 -0.67
N ASN A 256 4.12 7.49 -0.29
CA ASN A 256 5.00 8.23 -1.18
C ASN A 256 6.43 7.71 -1.02
N ILE A 257 7.09 7.42 -2.13
CA ILE A 257 8.44 6.88 -2.12
C ILE A 257 9.32 7.75 -3.02
N ASN A 258 10.33 8.36 -2.42
CA ASN A 258 11.35 9.13 -3.11
C ASN A 258 12.57 8.23 -3.30
N ILE A 259 13.00 8.02 -4.54
CA ILE A 259 14.19 7.23 -4.86
C ILE A 259 15.28 8.18 -5.32
N TYR A 260 16.32 8.29 -4.51
CA TYR A 260 17.51 9.08 -4.79
C TYR A 260 18.56 8.19 -5.45
N THR A 261 19.05 8.57 -6.61
CA THR A 261 19.94 7.70 -7.39
C THR A 261 20.74 8.47 -8.42
N GLY A 262 22.07 8.32 -8.37
CA GLY A 262 22.98 9.03 -9.27
C GLY A 262 22.96 8.53 -10.72
N ASN A 263 22.55 7.28 -10.98
CA ASN A 263 22.84 6.60 -12.26
C ASN A 263 21.59 6.09 -13.00
N LEU A 264 20.36 6.44 -12.60
CA LEU A 264 19.20 6.02 -13.39
C LEU A 264 19.12 6.87 -14.67
N GLU A 265 19.56 6.31 -15.80
CA GLU A 265 19.23 6.85 -17.12
C GLU A 265 17.70 6.80 -17.33
N ASN A 266 17.14 7.84 -17.96
CA ASN A 266 15.69 8.01 -18.16
C ASN A 266 15.07 7.05 -19.20
N ASN A 267 15.76 5.98 -19.58
CA ASN A 267 15.33 5.14 -20.68
C ASN A 267 14.23 4.17 -20.22
N CYS A 268 12.99 4.64 -20.28
CA CYS A 268 11.85 3.79 -20.53
C CYS A 268 12.04 3.11 -21.89
N TYR A 269 12.33 1.81 -21.89
CA TYR A 269 12.21 0.86 -23.00
C TYR A 269 12.59 1.37 -24.41
N GLY A 270 13.84 1.12 -24.80
CA GLY A 270 14.21 0.91 -26.21
C GLY A 270 14.62 -0.54 -26.38
N GLU A 271 13.98 -1.27 -27.29
CA GLU A 271 14.42 -2.61 -27.69
C GLU A 271 15.79 -2.52 -28.35
N GLY A 272 16.76 -3.29 -27.83
CA GLY A 272 18.03 -3.55 -28.49
C GLY A 272 19.22 -2.78 -27.93
N ASP A 273 19.77 -3.26 -26.81
CA ASP A 273 21.22 -3.42 -26.62
C ASP A 273 21.50 -4.27 -25.36
N SER A 274 22.61 -5.01 -25.35
CA SER A 274 22.91 -6.07 -24.37
C SER A 274 24.31 -5.87 -23.75
N PRO A 275 24.63 -6.47 -22.59
CA PRO A 275 24.63 -5.81 -21.28
C PRO A 275 25.98 -6.05 -20.57
N PHE A 276 26.13 -5.64 -19.31
CA PHE A 276 26.79 -6.38 -18.22
C PHE A 276 27.42 -5.44 -17.17
N LYS A 277 26.97 -5.63 -15.92
CA LYS A 277 27.35 -4.98 -14.64
C LYS A 277 26.81 -3.58 -14.35
N LYS A 278 26.67 -2.66 -15.30
CA LYS A 278 25.87 -1.43 -15.08
C LYS A 278 24.35 -1.71 -15.11
N ASP A 279 23.95 -2.79 -15.78
CA ASP A 279 22.54 -3.15 -15.97
C ASP A 279 21.84 -3.75 -14.76
N GLU A 280 22.55 -4.43 -13.85
CA GLU A 280 21.85 -5.18 -12.80
C GLU A 280 21.23 -4.25 -11.75
N LYS A 281 21.99 -3.26 -11.29
CA LYS A 281 21.48 -2.24 -10.36
C LYS A 281 20.33 -1.43 -10.98
N GLN A 282 20.53 -0.98 -12.22
CA GLN A 282 19.52 -0.26 -12.98
C GLN A 282 18.24 -1.09 -13.10
N ARG A 283 18.36 -2.35 -13.53
CA ARG A 283 17.26 -3.29 -13.70
C ARG A 283 16.53 -3.54 -12.39
N THR A 284 17.25 -3.79 -11.30
CA THR A 284 16.62 -4.05 -9.98
C THR A 284 15.87 -2.83 -9.46
N VAL A 285 16.41 -1.62 -9.62
CA VAL A 285 15.71 -0.39 -9.20
C VAL A 285 14.51 -0.11 -10.11
N ASN A 286 14.62 -0.31 -11.42
CA ASN A 286 13.49 -0.17 -12.34
C ASN A 286 12.38 -1.19 -12.07
N GLU A 287 12.75 -2.42 -11.73
CA GLU A 287 11.82 -3.45 -11.31
C GLU A 287 11.12 -3.07 -9.99
N LEU A 288 11.87 -2.54 -9.01
CA LEU A 288 11.31 -2.00 -7.78
C LEU A 288 10.27 -0.92 -8.11
N ILE A 289 10.63 0.08 -8.91
CA ILE A 289 9.73 1.15 -9.34
C ILE A 289 8.45 0.59 -9.98
N SER A 290 8.58 -0.44 -10.82
CA SER A 290 7.43 -1.12 -11.45
C SER A 290 6.50 -1.73 -10.41
N TYR A 291 7.03 -2.45 -9.43
CA TYR A 291 6.22 -3.02 -8.34
C TYR A 291 5.59 -1.94 -7.45
N LEU A 292 6.32 -0.86 -7.13
CA LEU A 292 5.79 0.25 -6.35
C LEU A 292 4.60 0.92 -7.06
N LYS A 293 4.69 1.11 -8.38
CA LYS A 293 3.57 1.64 -9.19
C LYS A 293 2.39 0.67 -9.22
N LYS A 294 2.62 -0.64 -9.35
CA LYS A 294 1.56 -1.67 -9.29
C LYS A 294 0.85 -1.71 -7.93
N LEU A 295 1.55 -1.36 -6.86
CA LEU A 295 0.98 -1.20 -5.51
C LEU A 295 0.22 0.12 -5.32
N GLY A 296 0.18 0.99 -6.32
CA GLY A 296 -0.45 2.31 -6.23
C GLY A 296 0.36 3.33 -5.42
N LYS A 297 1.66 3.11 -5.21
CA LYS A 297 2.54 4.08 -4.52
C LYS A 297 2.84 5.27 -5.44
N ILE A 298 2.97 6.45 -4.85
CA ILE A 298 3.43 7.66 -5.56
C ILE A 298 4.95 7.67 -5.54
N VAL A 299 5.58 7.46 -6.70
CA VAL A 299 7.04 7.33 -6.82
C VAL A 299 7.64 8.56 -7.46
N THR A 300 8.59 9.20 -6.77
CA THR A 300 9.39 10.32 -7.27
C THR A 300 10.84 9.88 -7.42
N ILE A 301 11.45 10.15 -8.57
CA ILE A 301 12.87 9.89 -8.81
C ILE A 301 13.64 11.19 -8.64
N ILE A 302 14.68 11.17 -7.82
CA ILE A 302 15.55 12.31 -7.52
C ILE A 302 16.96 11.94 -7.96
N LYS A 303 17.55 12.77 -8.82
CA LYS A 303 18.91 12.60 -9.37
C LYS A 303 19.87 13.57 -8.71
#